data_AF-A0A087E8D1-F1
#
_entry.id   AF-A0A087E8D1-F1
#
_cell.length_a   1.000
_cell.length_b   1.000
_cell.length_c   1.000
_cell.angle_alpha   90.00
_cell.angle_beta   90.00
_cell.angle_gamma   90.00
#
_symmetry.space_group_name_H-M   'P 1'
#
loop_
_entity.id
_entity.type
_entity.pdbx_description
1 polymer ?
#
loop_
_entity_poly.entity_id
_entity_poly.type
_entity_poly.pdbx_seq_one_letter_code
_entity_poly.pdbx_strand_id
1 'polypeptide(L)'
;MEPLLATVGGWLGSAWNWAVGLNGALQVPLVLVCCVAACACCIIGRRMSSPGIMDGAGSAAVRTLLAVIAYIGAVVFTILMVFGLAAVFAPLLGIAM
;
A
#
# COMPACT_ATOMS: atom_id res chain seq x y z
N MET A 1 -9.96 -19.79 -9.93
CA MET A 1 -9.77 -18.41 -9.42
C MET A 1 -10.14 -18.28 -7.93
N GLU A 2 -11.04 -19.13 -7.42
CA GLU A 2 -11.40 -19.22 -6.00
C GLU A 2 -10.25 -19.37 -4.98
N PRO A 3 -9.20 -20.20 -5.17
CA PRO A 3 -8.20 -20.41 -4.12
C PRO A 3 -7.32 -19.17 -3.89
N LEU A 4 -7.08 -18.39 -4.94
CA LEU A 4 -6.27 -17.17 -4.87
C LEU A 4 -7.05 -16.05 -4.18
N LEU A 5 -8.35 -15.92 -4.48
CA LEU A 5 -9.25 -14.97 -3.81
C LEU A 5 -9.45 -15.31 -2.34
N ALA A 6 -9.60 -16.60 -2.00
CA ALA A 6 -9.72 -17.04 -0.60
C ALA A 6 -8.44 -16.73 0.19
N THR A 7 -7.29 -16.92 -0.43
CA THR A 7 -5.99 -16.57 0.17
C THR A 7 -5.91 -15.06 0.37
N VAL A 8 -6.10 -14.24 -0.68
CA VAL A 8 -6.05 -12.77 -0.56
C VAL A 8 -7.06 -12.25 0.47
N GLY A 9 -8.28 -12.82 0.51
CA GLY A 9 -9.30 -12.49 1.49
C GLY A 9 -8.86 -12.78 2.93
N GLY A 10 -8.20 -13.91 3.18
CA GLY A 10 -7.64 -14.23 4.49
C GLY A 10 -6.55 -13.25 4.93
N TRP A 11 -5.70 -12.81 4.00
CA TRP A 11 -4.65 -11.83 4.28
C TRP A 11 -5.23 -10.44 4.58
N LEU A 12 -6.25 -10.02 3.82
CA LEU A 12 -6.98 -8.77 4.05
C LEU A 12 -7.73 -8.80 5.39
N GLY A 13 -8.37 -9.92 5.75
CA GLY A 13 -9.04 -10.08 7.04
C GLY A 13 -8.06 -10.01 8.22
N SER A 14 -6.88 -10.62 8.09
CA SER A 14 -5.81 -10.53 9.09
C SER A 14 -5.32 -9.08 9.26
N ALA A 15 -5.06 -8.39 8.15
CA ALA A 15 -4.63 -6.99 8.15
C ALA A 15 -5.70 -6.06 8.77
N TRP A 16 -6.98 -6.32 8.51
CA TRP A 16 -8.10 -5.60 9.11
C TRP A 16 -8.17 -5.78 10.62
N ASN A 17 -8.14 -7.02 11.13
CA ASN A 17 -8.19 -7.29 12.57
C ASN A 17 -7.01 -6.64 13.30
N TRP A 18 -5.82 -6.66 12.68
CA TRP A 18 -4.66 -5.94 13.20
C TRP A 18 -4.88 -4.43 13.23
N ALA A 19 -5.42 -3.85 12.15
CA ALA A 19 -5.68 -2.41 12.06
C ALA A 19 -6.71 -1.92 13.10
N VAL A 20 -7.80 -2.67 13.31
CA VAL A 20 -8.83 -2.36 14.30
C VAL A 20 -8.31 -2.54 15.74
N GLY A 21 -7.42 -3.51 15.96
CA GLY A 21 -6.79 -3.74 17.27
C GLY A 21 -5.75 -2.69 17.69
N LEU A 22 -5.32 -1.81 16.79
CA LEU A 22 -4.44 -0.69 17.13
C LEU A 22 -5.18 0.34 17.96
N ASN A 23 -4.51 0.88 18.98
CA ASN A 23 -5.03 2.03 19.75
C ASN A 23 -5.34 3.20 18.79
N GLY A 24 -6.49 3.87 18.94
CA GLY A 24 -6.94 4.93 18.03
C GLY A 24 -5.92 6.05 17.82
N ALA A 25 -5.10 6.34 18.84
CA ALA A 25 -4.00 7.31 18.73
C ALA A 25 -2.86 6.85 17.79
N LEU A 26 -2.69 5.54 17.58
CA LEU A 26 -1.70 4.93 16.70
C LEU A 26 -2.24 4.66 15.28
N GLN A 27 -3.57 4.63 15.08
CA GLN A 27 -4.17 4.44 13.77
C GLN A 27 -3.98 5.67 12.85
N VAL A 28 -4.13 6.89 13.39
CA VAL A 28 -3.90 8.14 12.65
C VAL A 28 -2.46 8.28 12.13
N PRO A 29 -1.40 8.09 12.95
CA PRO A 29 -0.03 8.15 12.45
C PRO A 29 0.28 7.01 11.48
N LEU A 30 -0.34 5.83 11.63
CA LEU A 30 -0.21 4.74 10.65
C LEU A 30 -0.74 5.17 9.27
N VAL A 31 -1.92 5.78 9.21
CA VAL A 31 -2.51 6.31 7.97
C VAL A 31 -1.60 7.35 7.33
N LEU A 32 -1.05 8.28 8.14
CA LEU A 32 -0.12 9.30 7.66
C LEU A 32 1.15 8.71 7.08
N VAL A 33 1.78 7.75 7.77
CA VAL A 33 2.98 7.07 7.30
C VAL A 33 2.71 6.30 6.01
N CYS A 34 1.58 5.59 5.93
CA CYS A 34 1.18 4.88 4.71
C CYS A 34 0.94 5.84 3.54
N CYS A 35 0.34 7.00 3.79
CA CYS A 35 0.13 8.04 2.77
C CYS A 35 1.47 8.58 2.24
N VAL A 36 2.40 8.93 3.14
CA VAL A 36 3.75 9.40 2.75
C VAL A 36 4.51 8.33 1.98
N ALA A 37 4.45 7.07 2.42
CA ALA A 37 5.08 5.95 1.74
C ALA A 37 4.48 5.70 0.34
N ALA A 38 3.15 5.75 0.19
CA ALA A 38 2.48 5.64 -1.10
C ALA A 38 2.89 6.78 -2.05
N CYS A 39 2.97 8.01 -1.55
CA CYS A 39 3.45 9.16 -2.31
C CYS A 39 4.91 8.98 -2.76
N ALA A 40 5.80 8.51 -1.86
CA ALA A 40 7.18 8.23 -2.18
C ALA A 40 7.30 7.14 -3.28
N CYS A 41 6.54 6.06 -3.17
CA CYS A 41 6.48 5.01 -4.19
C CYS A 41 5.99 5.54 -5.54
N CYS A 42 4.98 6.42 -5.56
CA CYS A 42 4.48 7.04 -6.79
C CYS A 42 5.54 7.96 -7.45
N ILE A 43 6.26 8.74 -6.65
CA ILE A 43 7.34 9.61 -7.13
C ILE A 43 8.48 8.75 -7.72
N ILE A 44 8.90 7.70 -7.02
CA ILE A 44 9.94 6.77 -7.49
C ILE A 44 9.51 6.13 -8.81
N GLY A 45 8.26 5.63 -8.91
CA GLY A 45 7.72 5.06 -10.15
C GLY A 45 7.76 6.06 -11.32
N ARG A 46 7.35 7.32 -11.09
CA ARG A 46 7.42 8.38 -12.10
C ARG A 46 8.84 8.73 -12.53
N ARG A 47 9.77 8.79 -11.57
CA ARG A 47 11.20 9.06 -11.85
C ARG A 47 11.85 7.95 -12.66
N MET A 48 11.47 6.70 -12.40
CA MET A 48 12.01 5.54 -13.11
C MET A 48 11.44 5.39 -14.52
N SER A 49 10.22 5.88 -14.77
CA SER A 49 9.57 5.88 -16.09
C SER A 49 10.08 6.97 -17.04
N SER A 50 10.92 7.91 -16.59
CA SER A 50 11.42 9.01 -17.43
C SER A 50 12.73 8.61 -18.11
N PRO A 51 12.75 8.28 -19.41
CA PRO A 51 13.94 7.78 -20.09
C PRO A 51 15.08 8.80 -20.00
N GLY A 52 16.19 8.42 -19.37
CA GLY A 52 17.45 9.15 -19.48
C GLY A 52 18.10 8.80 -20.81
N ILE A 53 18.62 9.79 -21.53
CA ILE A 53 19.24 9.67 -22.87
C ILE A 53 20.41 8.65 -22.94
N MET A 54 20.86 8.08 -21.82
CA MET A 54 22.02 7.19 -21.73
C MET A 54 21.71 5.72 -21.39
N ASP A 55 20.44 5.30 -21.37
CA ASP A 55 20.08 3.94 -20.95
C ASP A 55 20.23 2.91 -22.09
N GLY A 56 21.35 2.17 -22.07
CA GLY A 56 21.51 0.95 -22.88
C GLY A 56 20.46 -0.12 -22.52
N ALA A 57 20.23 -1.09 -23.41
CA ALA A 57 19.13 -2.07 -23.32
C ALA A 57 19.01 -2.81 -21.96
N GLY A 58 20.10 -2.99 -21.20
CA GLY A 58 20.08 -3.56 -19.85
C GLY A 58 19.49 -2.65 -18.76
N SER A 59 19.57 -1.32 -18.93
CA SER A 59 19.03 -0.34 -17.98
C SER A 59 17.49 -0.22 -18.08
N ALA A 60 16.91 -0.42 -19.27
CA ALA A 60 15.47 -0.39 -19.48
C ALA A 60 14.71 -1.51 -18.72
N ALA A 61 15.27 -2.73 -18.70
CA ALA A 61 14.68 -3.87 -17.99
C ALA A 61 14.67 -3.65 -16.46
N VAL A 62 15.79 -3.16 -15.91
CA VAL A 62 15.93 -2.87 -14.47
C VAL A 62 14.97 -1.75 -14.03
N ARG A 63 14.79 -0.71 -14.85
CA ARG A 63 13.86 0.38 -14.56
C ARG A 63 12.41 -0.06 -14.57
N THR A 64 12.06 -0.95 -15.49
CA THR A 64 10.71 -1.55 -15.53
C THR A 64 10.46 -2.37 -14.27
N LEU A 65 11.44 -3.17 -13.84
CA LEU A 65 11.35 -3.98 -12.63
C LEU A 65 11.19 -3.12 -11.36
N LEU A 66 11.97 -2.04 -11.24
CA LEU A 66 11.85 -1.06 -10.16
C LEU A 66 10.53 -0.29 -10.18
N ALA A 67 10.02 0.06 -11.36
CA ALA A 67 8.70 0.70 -11.49
C ALA A 67 7.58 -0.25 -11.06
N VAL A 68 7.66 -1.54 -11.39
CA VAL A 68 6.70 -2.56 -10.94
C VAL A 68 6.75 -2.74 -9.43
N ILE A 69 7.94 -2.82 -8.84
CA ILE A 69 8.09 -2.92 -7.37
C ILE A 69 7.54 -1.67 -6.69
N ALA A 70 7.84 -0.48 -7.20
CA ALA A 70 7.32 0.78 -6.67
C ALA A 70 5.78 0.84 -6.78
N TYR A 71 5.21 0.33 -7.87
CA TYR A 71 3.76 0.22 -8.05
C TYR A 71 3.13 -0.74 -7.03
N ILE A 72 3.69 -1.94 -6.86
CA ILE A 72 3.21 -2.92 -5.87
C ILE A 72 3.28 -2.32 -4.47
N GLY A 73 4.40 -1.65 -4.13
CA GLY A 73 4.54 -0.94 -2.86
C GLY A 73 3.48 0.12 -2.67
N ALA A 74 3.23 0.97 -3.68
CA ALA A 74 2.18 1.98 -3.64
C ALA A 74 0.80 1.36 -3.37
N VAL A 75 0.45 0.29 -4.08
CA VAL A 75 -0.83 -0.42 -3.90
C VAL A 75 -0.97 -0.97 -2.47
N VAL A 76 0.08 -1.61 -1.94
CA VAL A 76 0.07 -2.15 -0.56
C VAL A 76 -0.11 -1.04 0.46
N PHE A 77 0.63 0.07 0.34
CA PHE A 77 0.51 1.21 1.25
C PHE A 77 -0.87 1.89 1.15
N THR A 78 -1.45 1.98 -0.05
CA THR A 78 -2.81 2.50 -0.22
C THR A 78 -3.85 1.60 0.45
N ILE A 79 -3.73 0.28 0.33
CA ILE A 79 -4.64 -0.66 1.02
C ILE A 79 -4.54 -0.49 2.54
N LEU A 80 -3.33 -0.40 3.09
CA LEU A 80 -3.11 -0.16 4.52
C LEU A 80 -3.65 1.21 4.96
N MET A 81 -3.50 2.24 4.13
CA MET A 81 -4.06 3.57 4.38
C MET A 81 -5.60 3.52 4.47
N VAL A 82 -6.25 2.81 3.54
CA VAL A 82 -7.72 2.62 3.54
C VAL A 82 -8.15 1.84 4.78
N PHE A 83 -7.44 0.77 5.15
CA PHE A 83 -7.74 0.03 6.38
C PHE A 83 -7.55 0.87 7.64
N GLY A 84 -6.49 1.66 7.73
CA GLY A 84 -6.26 2.56 8.86
C GLY A 84 -7.36 3.62 8.97
N LEU A 85 -7.79 4.22 7.84
CA LEU A 85 -8.93 5.14 7.83
C LEU A 85 -10.20 4.45 8.29
N ALA A 86 -10.52 3.28 7.73
CA ALA A 86 -11.70 2.53 8.11
C ALA A 86 -11.66 2.11 9.59
N ALA A 87 -10.48 1.77 10.14
CA ALA A 87 -10.32 1.47 11.56
C ALA A 87 -10.54 2.70 12.47
N VAL A 88 -10.13 3.90 12.05
CA VAL A 88 -10.39 5.16 12.78
C VAL A 88 -11.89 5.44 12.89
N PHE A 89 -12.65 5.15 11.84
CA PHE A 89 -14.10 5.39 11.82
C PHE A 89 -14.94 4.18 12.27
N ALA A 90 -14.37 2.99 12.41
CA ALA A 90 -15.09 1.78 12.82
C ALA A 90 -15.80 1.90 14.18
N PRO A 91 -15.22 2.57 15.21
CA PRO A 91 -15.93 2.85 16.47
C PRO A 91 -17.14 3.78 16.28
N LEU A 92 -17.08 4.73 15.33
CA LEU A 92 -18.17 5.67 15.06
C LEU A 92 -19.34 5.02 14.30
N LEU A 93 -19.07 3.95 13.56
CA LEU A 93 -20.06 3.21 12.77
C LEU A 93 -20.67 2.02 13.55
N GLY A 94 -20.27 1.81 14.81
CA GLY A 94 -20.75 0.68 15.63
C GLY A 94 -20.25 -0.70 15.15
N ILE A 95 -19.19 -0.71 14.33
CA ILE A 95 -18.59 -1.94 13.77
C ILE A 95 -17.50 -2.47 14.72
N ALA A 96 -16.90 -1.59 15.52
CA ALA A 96 -16.01 -1.95 16.62
C ALA A 96 -16.78 -1.88 17.95
N MET A 97 -17.48 -2.97 18.29
CA MET A 97 -18.02 -3.24 19.62
C MET A 97 -17.42 -4.53 20.16
#